data_AF-A0A7H9AX17-F1
#
_entry.id   AF-A0A7H9AX17-F1
#
_cell.length_a   1.000
_cell.length_b   1.000
_cell.length_c   1.000
_cell.angle_alpha   90.00
_cell.angle_beta   90.00
_cell.angle_gamma   90.00
#
_symmetry.space_group_name_H-M   'P 1'
#
loop_
_entity.id
_entity.type
_entity.pdbx_description
1 polymer ?
#
loop_
_entity_poly.entity_id
_entity_poly.type
_entity_poly.pdbx_seq_one_letter_code
_entity_poly.pdbx_strand_id
1 'polypeptide(L)'
;MELSSVILLISRFGELFSQCCNDIKAYERLITSIGGVVGRSSQDEEYRFKLASSRKLWETLQKSLNCVEQPSINDDKLCFFYVRSIRALILLMRNLSVSNQEIPQTLLLQNSVIRSVLLGASVKCEKVSVSLYTLSLEFLHNITKESVIFDENEIDSLMCYLKYPLQNLNEMNQEILLTYALLFLNLTASDDFLYHFVRHCACCTILCDILVEQIAQKHSSLFHHLHQGPTVDEKFEISTMDAVILRLFANLSSNESFGRLVTRIEERNTAQLINVLRLVQLAITSKESWNNATLTGVLSWCFPCFQKTGQLVKEYFALNFENNQTAEILHDKLSITLDIIASLSHYDHVQEFLLSYDGLEELISLLKSLQENLIRVNIHKNVDGSVKSTNITTSSGEKVTDQSLLNMRYDRSSKKILPTNFPECKSLIIEILSMLTHKRTNVQDKIRQLHGLELVLSNCVIDDNDPFIKERSIVCIKFLLQDNKENQDFVAKLEAKKPVQDEIISEAGFEIKIGDTGSVSLKAKERIE
;
A
#
# COMPACT_ATOMS: atom_id res chain seq x y z
N MET A 1 4.47 37.93 -29.44
CA MET A 1 3.54 38.97 -28.96
C MET A 1 4.05 39.47 -27.63
N GLU A 2 3.90 40.76 -27.32
CA GLU A 2 4.21 41.29 -25.97
C GLU A 2 3.11 40.93 -24.97
N LEU A 3 3.43 40.97 -23.67
CA LEU A 3 2.54 40.57 -22.57
C LEU A 3 1.14 41.23 -22.67
N SER A 4 1.07 42.54 -22.94
CA SER A 4 -0.20 43.27 -23.06
C SER A 4 -1.08 42.73 -24.18
N SER A 5 -0.48 42.38 -25.33
CA SER A 5 -1.19 41.78 -26.46
C SER A 5 -1.64 40.35 -26.15
N VAL A 6 -0.87 39.59 -25.38
CA VAL A 6 -1.25 38.24 -24.93
C VAL A 6 -2.46 38.31 -24.00
N ILE A 7 -2.47 39.25 -23.04
CA ILE A 7 -3.61 39.45 -22.13
C ILE A 7 -4.89 39.78 -22.92
N LEU A 8 -4.80 40.70 -23.88
CA LEU A 8 -5.94 41.04 -24.75
C LEU A 8 -6.40 39.87 -25.61
N LEU A 9 -5.47 39.04 -26.09
CA LEU A 9 -5.80 37.85 -26.86
C LEU A 9 -6.60 36.85 -26.02
N ILE A 10 -6.21 36.64 -24.75
CA ILE A 10 -6.89 35.72 -23.84
C ILE A 10 -8.26 36.26 -23.45
N SER A 11 -8.40 37.57 -23.20
CA SER A 11 -9.72 38.14 -22.86
C SER A 11 -10.76 37.89 -23.97
N ARG A 12 -10.33 37.92 -25.24
CA ARG A 12 -11.19 37.60 -26.39
C ARG A 12 -11.69 36.15 -26.39
N PHE A 13 -10.92 35.20 -25.87
CA PHE A 13 -11.45 33.83 -25.67
C PHE A 13 -12.59 33.83 -24.66
N GLY A 14 -12.43 34.55 -23.54
CA GLY A 14 -13.49 34.72 -22.55
C GLY A 14 -14.77 35.34 -23.13
N GLU A 15 -14.62 36.36 -23.98
CA GLU A 15 -15.74 36.97 -24.71
C GLU A 15 -16.47 35.93 -25.59
N LEU A 16 -15.74 35.12 -26.37
CA LEU A 16 -16.37 34.07 -27.19
C LEU A 16 -17.14 33.04 -26.34
N PHE A 17 -16.57 32.61 -25.22
CA PHE A 17 -17.23 31.65 -24.32
C PHE A 17 -18.49 32.26 -23.68
N SER A 18 -18.39 33.47 -23.13
CA SER A 18 -19.52 34.16 -22.48
C SER A 18 -20.69 34.46 -23.43
N GLN A 19 -20.41 34.63 -24.71
CA GLN A 19 -21.42 34.92 -25.73
C GLN A 19 -21.98 33.65 -26.38
N CYS A 20 -21.49 32.46 -26.01
CA CYS A 20 -21.78 31.21 -26.70
C CYS A 20 -21.65 31.38 -28.22
N CYS A 21 -20.53 31.96 -28.65
CA CYS A 21 -20.36 32.39 -30.04
C CYS A 21 -20.52 31.20 -31.00
N ASN A 22 -21.32 31.37 -32.05
CA ASN A 22 -21.55 30.36 -33.09
C ASN A 22 -20.65 30.53 -34.33
N ASP A 23 -19.74 31.51 -34.33
CA ASP A 23 -18.81 31.75 -35.44
C ASP A 23 -17.53 30.90 -35.30
N ILE A 24 -17.48 29.80 -36.04
CA ILE A 24 -16.30 28.92 -36.13
C ILE A 24 -15.03 29.70 -36.52
N LYS A 25 -15.14 30.67 -37.43
CA LYS A 25 -13.98 31.45 -37.89
C LYS A 25 -13.45 32.39 -36.79
N ALA A 26 -14.27 32.76 -35.81
CA ALA A 26 -13.81 33.50 -34.65
C ALA A 26 -12.87 32.65 -33.79
N TYR A 27 -13.27 31.40 -33.48
CA TYR A 27 -12.42 30.46 -32.74
C TYR A 27 -11.14 30.12 -33.51
N GLU A 28 -11.24 29.81 -34.81
CA GLU A 28 -10.08 29.51 -35.65
C GLU A 28 -9.03 30.64 -35.60
N ARG A 29 -9.46 31.89 -35.77
CA ARG A 29 -8.56 33.06 -35.72
C ARG A 29 -7.86 33.19 -34.37
N LEU A 30 -8.56 32.99 -33.26
CA LEU A 30 -7.95 33.07 -31.92
C LEU A 30 -6.99 31.90 -31.66
N ILE A 31 -7.36 30.67 -32.06
CA ILE A 31 -6.51 29.48 -31.94
C ILE A 31 -5.21 29.65 -32.74
N THR A 32 -5.28 30.15 -33.97
CA THR A 32 -4.09 30.43 -34.77
C THR A 32 -3.22 31.51 -34.12
N SER A 33 -3.83 32.57 -33.59
CA SER A 33 -3.12 33.67 -32.94
C SER A 33 -2.40 33.22 -31.66
N ILE A 34 -3.05 32.41 -30.82
CA ILE A 34 -2.46 31.91 -29.57
C ILE A 34 -1.43 30.81 -29.82
N GLY A 35 -1.51 30.11 -30.95
CA GLY A 35 -0.55 29.07 -31.33
C GLY A 35 0.91 29.57 -31.33
N GLY A 36 1.16 30.79 -31.81
CA GLY A 36 2.49 31.41 -31.75
C GLY A 36 2.95 31.75 -30.33
N VAL A 37 2.03 32.14 -29.44
CA VAL A 37 2.31 32.41 -28.03
C VAL A 37 2.67 31.11 -27.31
N VAL A 38 1.86 30.07 -27.51
CA VAL A 38 2.07 28.73 -26.95
C VAL A 38 3.41 28.16 -27.42
N GLY A 39 3.67 28.15 -28.72
CA GLY A 39 4.92 27.62 -29.28
C GLY A 39 6.15 28.34 -28.78
N ARG A 40 6.10 29.67 -28.63
CA ARG A 40 7.21 30.43 -28.03
C ARG A 40 7.37 30.13 -26.55
N SER A 41 6.28 30.06 -25.78
CA SER A 41 6.32 29.80 -24.33
C SER A 41 6.90 28.42 -23.97
N SER A 42 6.86 27.44 -24.86
CA SER A 42 7.50 26.13 -24.62
C SER A 42 9.00 26.13 -24.92
N GLN A 43 9.49 26.99 -25.83
CA GLN A 43 10.88 26.98 -26.31
C GLN A 43 11.75 28.08 -25.71
N ASP A 44 11.16 29.23 -25.35
CA ASP A 44 11.87 30.43 -24.88
C ASP A 44 11.60 30.63 -23.38
N GLU A 45 12.62 30.34 -22.56
CA GLU A 45 12.54 30.39 -21.10
C GLU A 45 12.33 31.81 -20.56
N GLU A 46 13.02 32.81 -21.12
CA GLU A 46 12.88 34.21 -20.68
C GLU A 46 11.47 34.73 -20.99
N TYR A 47 10.96 34.44 -22.19
CA TYR A 47 9.60 34.78 -22.57
C TYR A 47 8.56 34.08 -21.68
N ARG A 48 8.75 32.79 -21.40
CA ARG A 48 7.88 32.02 -20.50
C ARG A 48 7.90 32.63 -19.09
N PHE A 49 9.06 32.92 -18.54
CA PHE A 49 9.22 33.52 -17.22
C PHE A 49 8.54 34.89 -17.13
N LYS A 50 8.71 35.75 -18.15
CA LYS A 50 8.04 37.06 -18.25
C LYS A 50 6.52 36.93 -18.21
N LEU A 51 5.96 35.97 -18.96
CA LEU A 51 4.51 35.73 -18.95
C LEU A 51 4.04 35.12 -17.63
N ALA A 52 4.72 34.09 -17.12
CA ALA A 52 4.37 33.36 -15.91
C ALA A 52 4.44 34.23 -14.64
N SER A 53 5.28 35.26 -14.64
CA SER A 53 5.39 36.23 -13.53
C SER A 53 4.24 37.25 -13.49
N SER A 54 3.40 37.32 -14.53
CA SER A 54 2.30 38.28 -14.59
C SER A 54 1.05 37.75 -13.92
N ARG A 55 0.78 38.19 -12.68
CA ARG A 55 -0.50 37.91 -12.01
C ARG A 55 -1.71 38.31 -12.84
N LYS A 56 -1.62 39.44 -13.57
CA LYS A 56 -2.70 39.90 -14.43
C LYS A 56 -3.04 38.92 -15.55
N LEU A 57 -2.03 38.26 -16.12
CA LEU A 57 -2.21 37.24 -17.15
C LEU A 57 -2.97 36.04 -16.59
N TRP A 58 -2.58 35.56 -15.41
CA TRP A 58 -3.26 34.46 -14.72
C TRP A 58 -4.70 34.79 -14.33
N GLU A 59 -4.95 36.00 -13.83
CA GLU A 59 -6.32 36.48 -13.57
C GLU A 59 -7.17 36.50 -14.85
N THR A 60 -6.61 36.93 -15.98
CA THR A 60 -7.33 36.92 -17.26
C THR A 60 -7.59 35.50 -17.73
N LEU A 61 -6.63 34.58 -17.60
CA LEU A 61 -6.83 33.15 -17.90
C LEU A 61 -7.95 32.54 -17.04
N GLN A 62 -7.94 32.82 -15.73
CA GLN A 62 -8.97 32.38 -14.80
C GLN A 62 -10.35 32.90 -15.20
N LYS A 63 -10.47 34.21 -15.44
CA LYS A 63 -11.73 34.84 -15.87
C LYS A 63 -12.23 34.24 -17.17
N SER A 64 -11.36 34.05 -18.16
CA SER A 64 -11.73 33.44 -19.44
C SER A 64 -12.22 32.00 -19.28
N LEU A 65 -11.55 31.17 -18.46
CA LEU A 65 -12.02 29.80 -18.19
C LEU A 65 -13.33 29.78 -17.40
N ASN A 66 -13.55 30.71 -16.48
CA ASN A 66 -14.83 30.81 -15.76
C ASN A 66 -16.01 31.23 -16.66
N CYS A 67 -15.76 31.71 -17.88
CA CYS A 67 -16.80 31.94 -18.88
C CYS A 67 -17.16 30.70 -19.70
N VAL A 68 -16.48 29.57 -19.50
CA VAL A 68 -16.80 28.30 -20.19
C VAL A 68 -18.13 27.78 -19.65
N GLU A 69 -19.10 27.68 -20.54
CA GLU A 69 -20.42 27.11 -20.25
C GLU A 69 -20.65 25.86 -21.11
N GLN A 70 -21.69 25.08 -20.78
CA GLN A 70 -22.09 23.96 -21.63
C GLN A 70 -22.69 24.52 -22.93
N PRO A 71 -22.06 24.28 -24.08
CA PRO A 71 -22.59 24.80 -25.33
C PRO A 71 -23.92 24.12 -25.66
N SER A 72 -24.99 24.90 -25.87
CA SER A 72 -26.26 24.42 -26.46
C SER A 72 -26.10 24.16 -27.97
N ILE A 73 -25.05 23.45 -28.35
CA ILE A 73 -24.55 23.37 -29.72
C ILE A 73 -24.76 21.94 -30.24
N ASN A 74 -25.60 21.82 -31.27
CA ASN A 74 -25.82 20.57 -32.02
C ASN A 74 -24.85 20.43 -33.21
N ASP A 75 -23.89 21.35 -33.38
CA ASP A 75 -22.89 21.33 -34.45
C ASP A 75 -21.56 20.77 -33.93
N ASP A 76 -21.22 19.55 -34.34
CA ASP A 76 -19.99 18.85 -33.99
C ASP A 76 -18.72 19.66 -34.32
N LYS A 77 -18.74 20.44 -35.40
CA LYS A 77 -17.58 21.24 -35.82
C LYS A 77 -17.38 22.44 -34.90
N LEU A 78 -18.46 23.10 -34.52
CA LEU A 78 -18.41 24.21 -33.56
C LEU A 78 -17.97 23.71 -32.18
N CYS A 79 -18.52 22.58 -31.74
CA CYS A 79 -18.08 21.86 -30.54
C CYS A 79 -16.57 21.55 -30.55
N PHE A 80 -16.05 21.04 -31.67
CA PHE A 80 -14.62 20.78 -31.83
C PHE A 80 -13.76 22.04 -31.59
N PHE A 81 -14.11 23.18 -32.20
CA PHE A 81 -13.36 24.42 -32.05
C PHE A 81 -13.53 25.07 -30.67
N TYR A 82 -14.69 24.89 -30.04
CA TYR A 82 -14.95 25.31 -28.67
C TYR A 82 -14.01 24.58 -27.70
N VAL A 83 -13.99 23.23 -27.72
CA VAL A 83 -13.11 22.43 -26.86
C VAL A 83 -11.63 22.71 -27.17
N ARG A 84 -11.27 22.88 -28.45
CA ARG A 84 -9.90 23.24 -28.87
C ARG A 84 -9.46 24.60 -28.33
N SER A 85 -10.38 25.53 -28.13
CA SER A 85 -10.11 26.84 -27.55
C SER A 85 -9.81 26.75 -26.05
N ILE A 86 -10.59 25.96 -25.30
CA ILE A 86 -10.30 25.64 -23.89
C ILE A 86 -8.92 24.99 -23.79
N ARG A 87 -8.65 24.00 -24.64
CA ARG A 87 -7.37 23.31 -24.72
C ARG A 87 -6.20 24.26 -24.99
N ALA A 88 -6.37 25.27 -25.85
CA ALA A 88 -5.32 26.24 -26.15
C ALA A 88 -4.95 27.10 -24.94
N LEU A 89 -5.94 27.51 -24.13
CA LEU A 89 -5.70 28.23 -22.89
C LEU A 89 -4.99 27.36 -21.85
N ILE A 90 -5.45 26.12 -21.64
CA ILE A 90 -4.81 25.18 -20.69
C ILE A 90 -3.40 24.82 -21.12
N LEU A 91 -3.14 24.65 -22.42
CA LEU A 91 -1.78 24.40 -22.93
C LEU A 91 -0.83 25.57 -22.63
N LEU A 92 -1.30 26.81 -22.78
CA LEU A 92 -0.52 27.98 -22.36
C LEU A 92 -0.27 27.94 -20.85
N MET A 93 -1.31 27.71 -20.04
CA MET A 93 -1.20 27.59 -18.58
C MET A 93 -0.20 26.52 -18.16
N ARG A 94 -0.22 25.34 -18.80
CA ARG A 94 0.73 24.26 -18.56
C ARG A 94 2.16 24.68 -18.83
N ASN A 95 2.41 25.42 -19.91
CA ASN A 95 3.75 25.94 -20.18
C ASN A 95 4.16 26.94 -19.10
N LEU A 96 3.29 27.89 -18.75
CA LEU A 96 3.59 28.92 -17.75
C LEU A 96 3.81 28.33 -16.35
N SER A 97 3.11 27.24 -16.00
CA SER A 97 3.21 26.60 -14.68
C SER A 97 4.56 25.92 -14.44
N VAL A 98 5.39 25.74 -15.47
CA VAL A 98 6.78 25.32 -15.31
C VAL A 98 7.60 26.39 -14.58
N SER A 99 7.31 27.67 -14.82
CA SER A 99 8.06 28.81 -14.26
C SER A 99 7.36 29.49 -13.07
N ASN A 100 6.08 29.22 -12.81
CA ASN A 100 5.37 29.75 -11.64
C ASN A 100 4.21 28.83 -11.21
N GLN A 101 4.33 28.20 -10.04
CA GLN A 101 3.28 27.35 -9.46
C GLN A 101 2.39 28.09 -8.46
N GLU A 102 2.89 29.13 -7.81
CA GLU A 102 2.22 29.83 -6.71
C GLU A 102 1.01 30.65 -7.18
N ILE A 103 1.19 31.53 -8.17
CA ILE A 103 0.12 32.40 -8.65
C ILE A 103 -1.13 31.62 -9.07
N PRO A 104 -1.04 30.56 -9.93
CA PRO A 104 -2.23 29.82 -10.31
C PRO A 104 -2.93 29.15 -9.12
N GLN A 105 -2.20 28.66 -8.13
CA GLN A 105 -2.80 28.08 -6.92
C GLN A 105 -3.51 29.14 -6.06
N THR A 106 -2.91 30.32 -5.84
CA THR A 106 -3.54 31.40 -5.06
C THR A 106 -4.82 31.94 -5.71
N LEU A 107 -4.95 31.77 -7.02
CA LEU A 107 -6.13 32.14 -7.80
C LEU A 107 -7.08 30.94 -8.00
N LEU A 108 -6.84 29.79 -7.36
CA LEU A 108 -7.66 28.58 -7.49
C LEU A 108 -7.90 28.14 -8.94
N LEU A 109 -6.90 28.30 -9.83
CA LEU A 109 -7.04 27.92 -11.24
C LEU A 109 -7.30 26.43 -11.43
N GLN A 110 -6.89 25.59 -10.48
CA GLN A 110 -7.23 24.16 -10.46
C GLN A 110 -8.74 23.94 -10.59
N ASN A 111 -9.57 24.73 -9.89
CA ASN A 111 -11.02 24.61 -9.91
C ASN A 111 -11.58 25.06 -11.26
N SER A 112 -11.12 26.20 -11.79
CA SER A 112 -11.52 26.69 -13.11
C SER A 112 -11.18 25.69 -14.22
N VAL A 113 -9.99 25.07 -14.16
CA VAL A 113 -9.56 24.05 -15.13
C VAL A 113 -10.41 22.79 -15.02
N ILE A 114 -10.59 22.26 -13.82
CA ILE A 114 -11.41 21.05 -13.58
C ILE A 114 -12.83 21.24 -14.13
N ARG A 115 -13.51 22.34 -13.79
CA ARG A 115 -14.87 22.64 -14.29
C ARG A 115 -14.90 22.76 -15.82
N SER A 116 -13.94 23.49 -16.40
CA SER A 116 -13.86 23.67 -17.86
C SER A 116 -13.61 22.36 -18.59
N VAL A 117 -12.81 21.45 -18.03
CA VAL A 117 -12.53 20.14 -18.62
C VAL A 117 -13.76 19.24 -18.52
N LEU A 118 -14.47 19.22 -17.39
CA LEU A 118 -15.70 18.44 -17.24
C LEU A 118 -16.78 18.88 -18.24
N LEU A 119 -16.96 20.20 -18.41
CA LEU A 119 -17.87 20.76 -19.41
C LEU A 119 -17.42 20.39 -20.83
N GLY A 120 -16.14 20.57 -21.15
CA GLY A 120 -15.59 20.23 -22.47
C GLY A 120 -15.67 18.73 -22.80
N ALA A 121 -15.47 17.86 -21.80
CA ALA A 121 -15.55 16.41 -21.92
C ALA A 121 -16.99 15.91 -22.13
N SER A 122 -17.99 16.64 -21.66
CA SER A 122 -19.41 16.31 -21.87
C SER A 122 -19.85 16.41 -23.34
N VAL A 123 -19.02 17.04 -24.18
CA VAL A 123 -19.29 17.26 -25.61
C VAL A 123 -18.76 16.06 -26.41
N LYS A 124 -19.54 15.58 -27.40
CA LYS A 124 -19.25 14.40 -28.24
C LYS A 124 -18.03 14.60 -29.17
N CYS A 125 -16.83 14.72 -28.62
CA CYS A 125 -15.58 14.81 -29.37
C CYS A 125 -14.42 14.07 -28.68
N GLU A 126 -14.49 12.73 -28.66
CA GLU A 126 -13.64 11.84 -27.84
C GLU A 126 -12.14 12.18 -27.91
N LYS A 127 -11.54 12.26 -29.11
CA LYS A 127 -10.09 12.51 -29.26
C LYS A 127 -9.63 13.86 -28.71
N VAL A 128 -10.44 14.92 -28.86
CA VAL A 128 -10.08 16.25 -28.36
C VAL A 128 -10.25 16.29 -26.84
N SER A 129 -11.27 15.62 -26.31
CA SER A 129 -11.52 15.51 -24.87
C SER A 129 -10.39 14.81 -24.12
N VAL A 130 -9.85 13.70 -24.66
CA VAL A 130 -8.70 13.01 -24.04
C VAL A 130 -7.44 13.89 -24.06
N SER A 131 -7.19 14.61 -25.16
CA SER A 131 -6.05 15.54 -25.23
C SER A 131 -6.22 16.73 -24.27
N LEU A 132 -7.44 17.25 -24.12
CA LEU A 132 -7.77 18.29 -23.14
C LEU A 132 -7.52 17.81 -21.71
N TYR A 133 -8.00 16.60 -21.38
CA TYR A 133 -7.77 15.96 -20.10
C TYR A 133 -6.28 15.76 -19.81
N THR A 134 -5.52 15.24 -20.76
CA THR A 134 -4.06 15.03 -20.64
C THR A 134 -3.33 16.33 -20.29
N LEU A 135 -3.61 17.41 -21.03
CA LEU A 135 -3.00 18.71 -20.77
C LEU A 135 -3.41 19.30 -19.42
N SER A 136 -4.65 19.06 -19.00
CA SER A 136 -5.09 19.47 -17.67
C SER A 136 -4.38 18.69 -16.56
N LEU A 137 -4.14 17.39 -16.72
CA LEU A 137 -3.36 16.59 -15.78
C LEU A 137 -1.93 17.13 -15.64
N GLU A 138 -1.26 17.40 -16.77
CA GLU A 138 0.09 17.99 -16.78
C GLU A 138 0.11 19.34 -16.06
N PHE A 139 -0.86 20.23 -16.33
CA PHE A 139 -0.96 21.52 -15.66
C PHE A 139 -1.20 21.36 -14.15
N LEU A 140 -2.18 20.55 -13.75
CA LEU A 140 -2.54 20.32 -12.36
C LEU A 140 -1.39 19.69 -11.59
N HIS A 141 -0.69 18.71 -12.18
CA HIS A 141 0.50 18.11 -11.60
C HIS A 141 1.60 19.16 -11.39
N ASN A 142 1.88 19.99 -12.40
CA ASN A 142 2.89 21.05 -12.30
C ASN A 142 2.60 22.02 -11.15
N ILE A 143 1.37 22.52 -11.05
CA ILE A 143 1.05 23.52 -10.03
C ILE A 143 1.03 22.92 -8.62
N THR A 144 0.73 21.62 -8.47
CA THR A 144 0.63 20.95 -7.16
C THR A 144 1.95 20.36 -6.66
N LYS A 145 3.06 20.53 -7.38
CA LYS A 145 4.34 19.86 -7.09
C LYS A 145 4.96 20.27 -5.75
N GLU A 146 4.89 21.56 -5.40
CA GLU A 146 5.51 22.10 -4.18
C GLU A 146 4.53 22.13 -2.99
N SER A 147 3.25 22.41 -3.25
CA SER A 147 2.20 22.46 -2.25
C SER A 147 0.83 22.23 -2.90
N VAL A 148 -0.18 21.91 -2.10
CA VAL A 148 -1.56 21.73 -2.57
C VAL A 148 -2.48 22.69 -1.82
N ILE A 149 -3.09 23.64 -2.54
CA ILE A 149 -4.22 24.42 -2.07
C ILE A 149 -5.51 23.70 -2.48
N PHE A 150 -6.22 23.17 -1.50
CA PHE A 150 -7.48 22.44 -1.67
C PHE A 150 -8.67 23.33 -1.31
N ASP A 151 -9.74 23.26 -2.11
CA ASP A 151 -11.02 23.95 -1.89
C ASP A 151 -12.11 22.91 -1.69
N GLU A 152 -12.63 22.80 -0.46
CA GLU A 152 -13.64 21.81 -0.09
C GLU A 152 -14.95 21.96 -0.88
N ASN A 153 -15.27 23.17 -1.35
CA ASN A 153 -16.50 23.44 -2.10
C ASN A 153 -16.47 22.81 -3.50
N GLU A 154 -15.29 22.44 -4.00
CA GLU A 154 -15.08 21.88 -5.34
C GLU A 154 -14.73 20.39 -5.30
N ILE A 155 -14.93 19.72 -4.15
CA ILE A 155 -14.65 18.28 -4.01
C ILE A 155 -15.43 17.45 -5.04
N ASP A 156 -16.72 17.74 -5.27
CA ASP A 156 -17.55 16.97 -6.20
C ASP A 156 -17.03 17.08 -7.65
N SER A 157 -16.64 18.29 -8.05
CA SER A 157 -16.00 18.56 -9.34
C SER A 157 -14.68 17.79 -9.47
N LEU A 158 -13.82 17.85 -8.45
CA LEU A 158 -12.55 17.14 -8.44
C LEU A 158 -12.75 15.62 -8.51
N MET A 159 -13.72 15.07 -7.79
CA MET A 159 -14.02 13.64 -7.80
C MET A 159 -14.58 13.18 -9.15
N CYS A 160 -15.43 13.98 -9.78
CA CYS A 160 -15.89 13.73 -11.15
C CYS A 160 -14.71 13.72 -12.14
N TYR A 161 -13.79 14.66 -12.00
CA TYR A 161 -12.59 14.76 -12.84
C TYR A 161 -11.66 13.56 -12.64
N LEU A 162 -11.39 13.15 -11.40
CA LEU A 162 -10.54 11.99 -11.11
C LEU A 162 -11.16 10.67 -11.60
N LYS A 163 -12.48 10.60 -11.76
CA LYS A 163 -13.18 9.44 -12.36
C LYS A 163 -13.12 9.38 -13.88
N TYR A 164 -12.66 10.43 -14.56
CA TYR A 164 -12.62 10.51 -16.02
C TYR A 164 -11.98 9.29 -16.72
N PRO A 165 -10.88 8.69 -16.20
CA PRO A 165 -10.26 7.51 -16.82
C PRO A 165 -11.23 6.32 -17.00
N LEU A 166 -12.16 6.10 -16.07
CA LEU A 166 -13.12 4.98 -16.16
C LEU A 166 -14.09 5.10 -17.33
N GLN A 167 -14.36 6.32 -17.78
CA GLN A 167 -15.24 6.58 -18.91
C GLN A 167 -14.52 6.44 -20.25
N ASN A 168 -13.19 6.42 -20.26
CA ASN A 168 -12.34 6.50 -21.46
C ASN A 168 -11.20 5.47 -21.44
N LEU A 169 -11.41 4.30 -20.83
CA LEU A 169 -10.37 3.29 -20.56
C LEU A 169 -9.50 2.95 -21.77
N ASN A 170 -10.10 2.82 -22.96
CA ASN A 170 -9.39 2.44 -24.18
C ASN A 170 -8.38 3.50 -24.67
N GLU A 171 -8.54 4.75 -24.24
CA GLU A 171 -7.69 5.87 -24.63
C GLU A 171 -6.62 6.21 -23.56
N MET A 172 -6.69 5.57 -22.39
CA MET A 172 -5.77 5.81 -21.28
C MET A 172 -4.48 5.01 -21.48
N ASN A 173 -3.47 5.64 -22.08
CA ASN A 173 -2.14 5.06 -22.20
C ASN A 173 -1.33 5.19 -20.89
N GLN A 174 -0.17 4.52 -20.84
CA GLN A 174 0.69 4.51 -19.65
C GLN A 174 1.20 5.90 -19.23
N GLU A 175 1.47 6.80 -20.17
CA GLU A 175 1.95 8.17 -19.88
C GLU A 175 0.86 9.02 -19.21
N ILE A 176 -0.38 8.92 -19.69
CA ILE A 176 -1.54 9.61 -19.10
C ILE A 176 -1.79 9.07 -17.69
N LEU A 177 -1.78 7.75 -17.52
CA LEU A 177 -1.99 7.11 -16.22
C LEU A 177 -0.86 7.42 -15.23
N LEU A 178 0.38 7.54 -15.70
CA LEU A 178 1.50 7.98 -14.86
C LEU A 178 1.30 9.42 -14.39
N THR A 179 0.91 10.32 -15.29
CA THR A 179 0.63 11.72 -14.95
C THR A 179 -0.55 11.83 -13.98
N TYR A 180 -1.58 11.00 -14.16
CA TYR A 180 -2.69 10.88 -13.23
C TYR A 180 -2.22 10.42 -11.83
N ALA A 181 -1.41 9.37 -11.76
CA ALA A 181 -0.87 8.86 -10.50
C ALA A 181 0.03 9.90 -9.80
N LEU A 182 0.83 10.66 -10.57
CA LEU A 182 1.65 11.75 -10.07
C LEU A 182 0.83 12.93 -9.53
N LEU A 183 -0.25 13.32 -10.22
CA LEU A 183 -1.19 14.31 -9.70
C LEU A 183 -1.82 13.82 -8.39
N PHE A 184 -2.32 12.58 -8.39
CA PHE A 184 -2.95 12.02 -7.19
C PHE A 184 -1.95 11.92 -6.03
N LEU A 185 -0.70 11.54 -6.30
CA LEU A 185 0.38 11.55 -5.31
C LEU A 185 0.56 12.95 -4.69
N ASN A 186 0.59 14.02 -5.51
CA ASN A 186 0.67 15.38 -4.98
C ASN A 186 -0.54 15.69 -4.08
N LEU A 187 -1.76 15.35 -4.51
CA LEU A 187 -2.98 15.56 -3.72
C LEU A 187 -2.93 14.83 -2.37
N THR A 188 -2.38 13.61 -2.31
CA THR A 188 -2.23 12.87 -1.04
C THR A 188 -1.25 13.51 -0.04
N ALA A 189 -0.49 14.54 -0.43
CA ALA A 189 0.33 15.30 0.51
C ALA A 189 -0.48 16.32 1.34
N SER A 190 -1.74 16.57 0.99
CA SER A 190 -2.64 17.46 1.74
C SER A 190 -3.56 16.66 2.66
N ASP A 191 -3.42 16.88 3.97
CA ASP A 191 -4.30 16.26 4.97
C ASP A 191 -5.76 16.70 4.80
N ASP A 192 -6.00 17.97 4.44
CA ASP A 192 -7.34 18.49 4.14
C ASP A 192 -7.97 17.74 2.96
N PHE A 193 -7.24 17.59 1.85
CA PHE A 193 -7.74 16.80 0.72
C PHE A 193 -8.07 15.36 1.15
N LEU A 194 -7.18 14.69 1.88
CA LEU A 194 -7.41 13.31 2.34
C LEU A 194 -8.63 13.20 3.25
N TYR A 195 -8.83 14.16 4.15
CA TYR A 195 -9.99 14.23 5.04
C TYR A 195 -11.32 14.24 4.26
N HIS A 196 -11.41 15.07 3.21
CA HIS A 196 -12.62 15.16 2.38
C HIS A 196 -12.73 14.00 1.39
N PHE A 197 -11.63 13.59 0.76
CA PHE A 197 -11.56 12.47 -0.17
C PHE A 197 -12.08 11.17 0.45
N VAL A 198 -11.57 10.80 1.63
CA VAL A 198 -11.96 9.55 2.33
C VAL A 198 -13.44 9.53 2.71
N ARG A 199 -14.08 10.69 2.88
CA ARG A 199 -15.51 10.79 3.20
C ARG A 199 -16.42 10.82 1.96
N HIS A 200 -15.87 11.10 0.79
CA HIS A 200 -16.66 11.23 -0.43
C HIS A 200 -17.14 9.85 -0.96
N CYS A 201 -18.27 9.82 -1.68
CA CYS A 201 -18.86 8.58 -2.20
C CYS A 201 -18.00 7.93 -3.31
N ALA A 202 -17.25 8.73 -4.07
CA ALA A 202 -16.36 8.28 -5.15
C ALA A 202 -15.02 7.71 -4.68
N CYS A 203 -14.70 7.78 -3.38
CA CYS A 203 -13.39 7.39 -2.85
C CYS A 203 -12.98 5.97 -3.25
N CYS A 204 -13.84 4.97 -2.97
CA CYS A 204 -13.55 3.58 -3.29
C CYS A 204 -13.44 3.34 -4.81
N THR A 205 -14.22 4.06 -5.62
CA THR A 205 -14.12 3.98 -7.09
C THR A 205 -12.77 4.47 -7.58
N ILE A 206 -12.30 5.62 -7.09
CA ILE A 206 -11.02 6.19 -7.51
C ILE A 206 -9.86 5.34 -6.99
N LEU A 207 -9.91 4.90 -5.73
CA LEU A 207 -8.83 4.13 -5.13
C LEU A 207 -8.79 2.69 -5.65
N CYS A 208 -9.87 1.95 -5.52
CA CYS A 208 -9.88 0.53 -5.87
C CYS A 208 -9.97 0.34 -7.39
N ASP A 209 -10.91 0.98 -8.06
CA ASP A 209 -11.21 0.63 -9.45
C ASP A 209 -10.21 1.29 -10.42
N ILE A 210 -9.66 2.47 -10.09
CA ILE A 210 -8.65 3.17 -10.90
C ILE A 210 -7.23 2.88 -10.40
N LEU A 211 -6.88 3.34 -9.19
CA LEU A 211 -5.49 3.26 -8.72
C LEU A 211 -5.01 1.81 -8.52
N VAL A 212 -5.84 0.93 -7.96
CA VAL A 212 -5.47 -0.48 -7.77
C VAL A 212 -5.69 -1.29 -9.04
N GLU A 213 -6.93 -1.37 -9.55
CA GLU A 213 -7.27 -2.30 -10.64
C GLU A 213 -6.78 -1.84 -12.02
N GLN A 214 -6.92 -0.55 -12.37
CA GLN A 214 -6.41 -0.09 -13.67
C GLN A 214 -4.91 0.16 -13.62
N ILE A 215 -4.39 0.85 -12.60
CA ILE A 215 -3.01 1.33 -12.62
C ILE A 215 -2.07 0.28 -12.00
N ALA A 216 -2.24 -0.07 -10.73
CA ALA A 216 -1.29 -0.94 -10.05
C ALA A 216 -1.30 -2.38 -10.61
N GLN A 217 -2.45 -2.95 -10.95
CA GLN A 217 -2.51 -4.32 -11.47
C GLN A 217 -2.10 -4.45 -12.95
N LYS A 218 -2.41 -3.46 -13.80
CA LYS A 218 -2.16 -3.56 -15.26
C LYS A 218 -0.92 -2.82 -15.76
N HIS A 219 -0.45 -1.82 -15.02
CA HIS A 219 0.64 -0.93 -15.45
C HIS A 219 1.79 -0.85 -14.43
N SER A 220 1.79 -1.70 -13.41
CA SER A 220 2.88 -1.84 -12.44
C SER A 220 3.28 -3.31 -12.32
N SER A 221 4.53 -3.57 -11.93
CA SER A 221 5.01 -4.92 -11.68
C SER A 221 4.72 -5.41 -10.25
N LEU A 222 4.23 -4.54 -9.36
CA LEU A 222 4.12 -4.84 -7.92
C LEU A 222 3.29 -6.11 -7.63
N PHE A 223 2.14 -6.28 -8.28
CA PHE A 223 1.27 -7.44 -8.03
C PHE A 223 1.77 -8.74 -8.64
N HIS A 224 2.59 -8.70 -9.70
CA HIS A 224 3.20 -9.91 -10.26
C HIS A 224 4.07 -10.60 -9.19
N HIS A 225 4.77 -9.81 -8.39
CA HIS A 225 5.67 -10.28 -7.33
C HIS A 225 4.93 -10.64 -6.03
N LEU A 226 3.83 -9.94 -5.70
CA LEU A 226 3.01 -10.29 -4.53
C LEU A 226 2.37 -11.68 -4.64
N HIS A 227 2.14 -12.17 -5.86
CA HIS A 227 1.49 -13.47 -6.10
C HIS A 227 2.45 -14.60 -6.50
N GLN A 228 3.65 -14.27 -6.99
CA GLN A 228 4.67 -15.23 -7.36
C GLN A 228 5.82 -15.08 -6.37
N GLY A 229 5.93 -16.02 -5.42
CA GLY A 229 7.03 -16.05 -4.46
C GLY A 229 8.40 -15.92 -5.16
N PRO A 230 9.44 -15.46 -4.45
CA PRO A 230 10.69 -14.99 -5.04
C PRO A 230 11.29 -16.03 -6.00
N THR A 231 11.25 -15.74 -7.30
CA THR A 231 12.07 -16.43 -8.29
C THR A 231 13.49 -15.90 -8.17
N VAL A 232 14.44 -16.81 -7.96
CA VAL A 232 15.78 -16.52 -7.41
C VAL A 232 16.70 -15.70 -8.34
N ASP A 233 16.31 -15.38 -9.58
CA ASP A 233 17.27 -14.90 -10.59
C ASP A 233 16.92 -13.61 -11.36
N GLU A 234 15.82 -12.92 -11.07
CA GLU A 234 15.52 -11.65 -11.75
C GLU A 234 15.88 -10.45 -10.88
N LYS A 235 16.88 -9.66 -11.32
CA LYS A 235 17.15 -8.33 -10.76
C LYS A 235 15.92 -7.46 -11.01
N PHE A 236 15.13 -7.26 -9.96
CA PHE A 236 13.96 -6.41 -9.99
C PHE A 236 14.37 -4.93 -10.05
N GLU A 237 14.03 -4.26 -11.16
CA GLU A 237 14.15 -2.81 -11.29
C GLU A 237 12.78 -2.16 -11.02
N ILE A 238 12.70 -1.37 -9.95
CA ILE A 238 11.50 -0.60 -9.61
C ILE A 238 11.24 0.43 -10.72
N SER A 239 10.09 0.34 -11.38
CA SER A 239 9.70 1.34 -12.38
C SER A 239 9.29 2.66 -11.72
N THR A 240 9.24 3.74 -12.50
CA THR A 240 8.73 5.03 -12.00
C THR A 240 7.29 4.92 -11.50
N MET A 241 6.45 4.11 -12.17
CA MET A 241 5.07 3.87 -11.75
C MET A 241 5.02 3.16 -10.39
N ASP A 242 5.85 2.12 -10.21
CA ASP A 242 5.93 1.38 -8.95
C ASP A 242 6.29 2.33 -7.79
N ALA A 243 7.32 3.17 -7.96
CA ALA A 243 7.74 4.14 -6.95
C ALA A 243 6.63 5.15 -6.60
N VAL A 244 5.86 5.62 -7.59
CA VAL A 244 4.73 6.53 -7.39
C VAL A 244 3.62 5.86 -6.58
N ILE A 245 3.26 4.61 -6.92
CA ILE A 245 2.24 3.84 -6.21
C ILE A 245 2.66 3.63 -4.75
N LEU A 246 3.89 3.18 -4.49
CA LEU A 246 4.37 2.94 -3.13
C LEU A 246 4.31 4.22 -2.29
N ARG A 247 4.77 5.36 -2.83
CA ARG A 247 4.72 6.64 -2.11
C ARG A 247 3.29 7.13 -1.87
N LEU A 248 2.39 6.91 -2.82
CA LEU A 248 0.97 7.25 -2.69
C LEU A 248 0.32 6.45 -1.56
N PHE A 249 0.51 5.13 -1.52
CA PHE A 249 -0.05 4.29 -0.46
C PHE A 249 0.63 4.51 0.90
N ALA A 250 1.91 4.89 0.93
CA ALA A 250 2.56 5.34 2.15
C ALA A 250 1.92 6.63 2.70
N ASN A 251 1.64 7.62 1.85
CA ASN A 251 0.94 8.85 2.26
C ASN A 251 -0.47 8.55 2.78
N LEU A 252 -1.25 7.77 2.01
CA LEU A 252 -2.61 7.40 2.41
C LEU A 252 -2.65 6.68 3.76
N SER A 253 -1.81 5.66 3.94
CA SER A 253 -1.80 4.84 5.17
C SER A 253 -1.23 5.57 6.38
N SER A 254 -0.53 6.69 6.18
CA SER A 254 -0.04 7.53 7.28
C SER A 254 -1.07 8.54 7.79
N ASN A 255 -2.19 8.74 7.08
CA ASN A 255 -3.20 9.71 7.46
C ASN A 255 -4.23 9.10 8.43
N GLU A 256 -4.66 9.88 9.41
CA GLU A 256 -5.63 9.46 10.44
C GLU A 256 -6.98 8.98 9.89
N SER A 257 -7.36 9.42 8.68
CA SER A 257 -8.60 9.01 8.03
C SER A 257 -8.51 7.62 7.41
N PHE A 258 -7.32 7.03 7.28
CA PHE A 258 -7.14 5.74 6.59
C PHE A 258 -7.90 4.59 7.24
N GLY A 259 -8.03 4.57 8.57
CA GLY A 259 -8.84 3.56 9.26
C GLY A 259 -10.30 3.51 8.79
N ARG A 260 -10.91 4.68 8.50
CA ARG A 260 -12.26 4.75 7.93
C ARG A 260 -12.32 4.19 6.52
N LEU A 261 -11.29 4.46 5.72
CA LEU A 261 -11.17 3.95 4.37
C LEU A 261 -11.09 2.41 4.36
N VAL A 262 -10.31 1.82 5.26
CA VAL A 262 -10.23 0.36 5.44
C VAL A 262 -11.63 -0.24 5.68
N THR A 263 -12.40 0.30 6.63
CA THR A 263 -13.76 -0.18 6.90
C THR A 263 -14.69 -0.03 5.70
N ARG A 264 -14.66 1.11 5.00
CA ARG A 264 -15.51 1.34 3.82
C ARG A 264 -15.20 0.38 2.66
N ILE A 265 -13.92 0.06 2.45
CA ILE A 265 -13.53 -0.91 1.43
C ILE A 265 -13.93 -2.32 1.87
N GLU A 266 -13.76 -2.67 3.15
CA GLU A 266 -14.20 -3.95 3.72
C GLU A 266 -15.70 -4.19 3.48
N GLU A 267 -16.54 -3.21 3.79
CA GLU A 267 -17.99 -3.26 3.60
C GLU A 267 -18.40 -3.39 2.13
N ARG A 268 -17.60 -2.82 1.21
CA ARG A 268 -17.83 -2.89 -0.23
C ARG A 268 -17.41 -4.24 -0.81
N ASN A 269 -16.16 -4.64 -0.57
CA ASN A 269 -15.54 -5.82 -1.16
C ASN A 269 -14.26 -6.20 -0.40
N THR A 270 -14.34 -7.29 0.38
CA THR A 270 -13.22 -7.81 1.16
C THR A 270 -12.00 -8.18 0.31
N ALA A 271 -12.18 -8.72 -0.91
CA ALA A 271 -11.05 -9.09 -1.76
C ALA A 271 -10.29 -7.85 -2.27
N GLN A 272 -11.01 -6.77 -2.60
CA GLN A 272 -10.38 -5.49 -2.94
C GLN A 272 -9.61 -4.90 -1.74
N LEU A 273 -10.13 -5.06 -0.52
CA LEU A 273 -9.41 -4.64 0.68
C LEU A 273 -8.06 -5.34 0.80
N ILE A 274 -8.00 -6.65 0.59
CA ILE A 274 -6.73 -7.39 0.66
C ILE A 274 -5.71 -6.84 -0.34
N ASN A 275 -6.13 -6.52 -1.56
CA ASN A 275 -5.23 -5.92 -2.56
C ASN A 275 -4.70 -4.55 -2.13
N VAL A 276 -5.55 -3.72 -1.50
CA VAL A 276 -5.13 -2.44 -0.92
C VAL A 276 -4.15 -2.65 0.22
N LEU A 277 -4.43 -3.59 1.13
CA LEU A 277 -3.57 -3.89 2.27
C LEU A 277 -2.20 -4.44 1.83
N ARG A 278 -2.12 -5.25 0.77
CA ARG A 278 -0.85 -5.72 0.21
C ARG A 278 0.00 -4.58 -0.37
N LEU A 279 -0.62 -3.62 -1.06
CA LEU A 279 0.10 -2.42 -1.52
C LEU A 279 0.59 -1.56 -0.35
N VAL A 280 -0.23 -1.42 0.69
CA VAL A 280 0.13 -0.68 1.91
C VAL A 280 1.26 -1.38 2.67
N GLN A 281 1.21 -2.71 2.79
CA GLN A 281 2.29 -3.52 3.35
C GLN A 281 3.60 -3.21 2.63
N LEU A 282 3.62 -3.38 1.30
CA LEU A 282 4.80 -3.16 0.49
C LEU A 282 5.30 -1.71 0.58
N ALA A 283 4.39 -0.73 0.55
CA ALA A 283 4.71 0.68 0.69
C ALA A 283 5.33 1.01 2.05
N ILE A 284 4.86 0.35 3.11
CA ILE A 284 5.35 0.61 4.47
C ILE A 284 6.71 -0.04 4.70
N THR A 285 6.82 -1.33 4.37
CA THR A 285 8.04 -2.12 4.64
C THR A 285 9.21 -1.77 3.73
N SER A 286 8.95 -1.13 2.57
CA SER A 286 10.00 -0.62 1.68
C SER A 286 10.48 0.80 1.99
N LYS A 287 9.79 1.55 2.87
CA LYS A 287 10.16 2.94 3.18
C LYS A 287 11.32 2.98 4.18
N GLU A 288 12.38 3.71 3.82
CA GLU A 288 13.62 3.78 4.62
C GLU A 288 13.44 4.41 6.01
N SER A 289 12.60 5.44 6.13
CA SER A 289 12.45 6.19 7.38
C SER A 289 11.04 6.68 7.63
N TRP A 290 10.71 6.76 8.92
CA TRP A 290 9.43 7.19 9.44
C TRP A 290 9.61 8.21 10.56
N ASN A 291 8.67 9.15 10.66
CA ASN A 291 8.59 10.08 11.79
C ASN A 291 7.43 9.67 12.72
N ASN A 292 7.47 10.12 13.98
CA ASN A 292 6.49 9.70 15.01
C ASN A 292 5.03 9.99 14.63
N ALA A 293 4.75 11.11 13.96
CA ALA A 293 3.39 11.44 13.52
C ALA A 293 2.89 10.42 12.47
N THR A 294 3.70 10.13 11.45
CA THR A 294 3.37 9.14 10.41
C THR A 294 3.28 7.72 10.97
N LEU A 295 4.15 7.34 11.92
CA LEU A 295 4.07 6.06 12.64
C LEU A 295 2.75 5.94 13.42
N THR A 296 2.36 7.00 14.13
CA THR A 296 1.06 7.03 14.84
C THR A 296 -0.09 6.88 13.87
N GLY A 297 -0.04 7.56 12.73
CA GLY A 297 -1.02 7.43 11.66
C GLY A 297 -1.18 6.00 11.17
N VAL A 298 -0.07 5.31 10.87
CA VAL A 298 -0.09 3.89 10.48
C VAL A 298 -0.66 2.99 11.59
N LEU A 299 -0.18 3.14 12.82
CA LEU A 299 -0.61 2.29 13.95
C LEU A 299 -2.07 2.52 14.34
N SER A 300 -2.60 3.73 14.11
CA SER A 300 -3.99 4.08 14.45
C SER A 300 -5.05 3.20 13.78
N TRP A 301 -4.73 2.61 12.63
CA TRP A 301 -5.60 1.67 11.93
C TRP A 301 -5.03 0.26 11.91
N CYS A 302 -3.70 0.11 11.80
CA CYS A 302 -3.07 -1.19 11.67
C CYS A 302 -3.22 -2.03 12.94
N PHE A 303 -3.01 -1.41 14.12
CA PHE A 303 -3.10 -2.13 15.39
C PHE A 303 -4.55 -2.55 15.75
N PRO A 304 -5.58 -1.69 15.63
CA PRO A 304 -6.96 -2.15 15.79
C PRO A 304 -7.39 -3.21 14.77
N CYS A 305 -6.88 -3.15 13.54
CA CYS A 305 -7.12 -4.19 12.53
C CYS A 305 -6.49 -5.53 12.97
N PHE A 306 -5.24 -5.51 13.43
CA PHE A 306 -4.58 -6.66 14.03
C PHE A 306 -5.39 -7.24 15.21
N GLN A 307 -5.82 -6.42 16.17
CA GLN A 307 -6.58 -6.87 17.34
C GLN A 307 -7.90 -7.54 16.94
N LYS A 308 -8.68 -6.87 16.07
CA LYS A 308 -9.95 -7.41 15.56
C LYS A 308 -9.73 -8.73 14.83
N THR A 309 -8.74 -8.81 13.93
CA THR A 309 -8.45 -10.03 13.19
C THR A 309 -7.93 -11.13 14.09
N GLY A 310 -7.06 -10.83 15.06
CA GLY A 310 -6.58 -11.79 16.05
C GLY A 310 -7.72 -12.40 16.87
N GLN A 311 -8.70 -11.60 17.27
CA GLN A 311 -9.91 -12.10 17.95
C GLN A 311 -10.75 -13.02 17.04
N LEU A 312 -10.97 -12.63 15.78
CA LEU A 312 -11.67 -13.47 14.80
C LEU A 312 -10.94 -14.78 14.51
N VAL A 313 -9.61 -14.80 14.56
CA VAL A 313 -8.81 -16.03 14.42
C VAL A 313 -9.01 -16.95 15.62
N LYS A 314 -9.02 -16.42 16.85
CA LYS A 314 -9.33 -17.20 18.05
C LYS A 314 -10.74 -17.81 17.97
N GLU A 315 -11.72 -17.05 17.50
CA GLU A 315 -13.10 -17.51 17.27
C GLU A 315 -13.20 -18.56 16.16
N TYR A 316 -12.46 -18.37 15.06
CA TYR A 316 -12.38 -19.31 13.95
C TYR A 316 -11.92 -20.70 14.43
N PHE A 317 -10.89 -20.76 15.28
CA PHE A 317 -10.45 -22.02 15.88
C PHE A 317 -11.46 -22.59 16.88
N ALA A 318 -12.05 -21.75 17.73
CA ALA A 318 -13.04 -22.19 18.72
C ALA A 318 -14.27 -22.86 18.08
N LEU A 319 -14.67 -22.43 16.88
CA LEU A 319 -15.82 -22.97 16.16
C LEU A 319 -15.53 -24.29 15.42
N ASN A 320 -14.26 -24.71 15.29
CA ASN A 320 -13.84 -25.89 14.51
C ASN A 320 -14.41 -25.94 13.07
N PHE A 321 -14.76 -24.79 12.49
CA PHE A 321 -15.50 -24.71 11.22
C PHE A 321 -14.59 -24.88 9.98
N GLU A 322 -13.27 -24.82 10.17
CA GLU A 322 -12.18 -25.05 9.20
C GLU A 322 -12.48 -24.67 7.74
N ASN A 323 -13.07 -23.48 7.53
CA ASN A 323 -13.41 -22.96 6.21
C ASN A 323 -12.19 -22.28 5.55
N ASN A 324 -11.75 -22.81 4.40
CA ASN A 324 -10.60 -22.29 3.67
C ASN A 324 -10.73 -20.82 3.23
N GLN A 325 -11.90 -20.38 2.76
CA GLN A 325 -12.11 -19.00 2.31
C GLN A 325 -12.03 -18.02 3.47
N THR A 326 -12.64 -18.37 4.61
CA THR A 326 -12.54 -17.57 5.83
C THR A 326 -11.10 -17.51 6.32
N ALA A 327 -10.39 -18.65 6.34
CA ALA A 327 -9.00 -18.71 6.74
C ALA A 327 -8.09 -17.87 5.86
N GLU A 328 -8.29 -17.88 4.54
CA GLU A 328 -7.51 -17.08 3.59
C GLU A 328 -7.64 -15.58 3.90
N ILE A 329 -8.86 -15.07 4.10
CA ILE A 329 -9.10 -13.67 4.44
C ILE A 329 -8.48 -13.31 5.80
N LEU A 330 -8.62 -14.18 6.80
CA LEU A 330 -8.09 -13.95 8.14
C LEU A 330 -6.55 -13.99 8.14
N HIS A 331 -5.96 -14.95 7.45
CA HIS A 331 -4.51 -15.10 7.30
C HIS A 331 -3.90 -13.92 6.56
N ASP A 332 -4.49 -13.49 5.43
CA ASP A 332 -4.00 -12.33 4.68
C ASP A 332 -4.01 -11.07 5.56
N LYS A 333 -5.13 -10.79 6.26
CA LYS A 333 -5.20 -9.62 7.16
C LYS A 333 -4.20 -9.71 8.31
N LEU A 334 -4.09 -10.90 8.91
CA LEU A 334 -3.23 -11.09 10.08
C LEU A 334 -1.75 -10.98 9.70
N SER A 335 -1.33 -11.68 8.65
CA SER A 335 0.06 -11.65 8.18
C SER A 335 0.47 -10.24 7.74
N ILE A 336 -0.36 -9.53 6.97
CA ILE A 336 -0.09 -8.14 6.55
C ILE A 336 0.08 -7.21 7.75
N THR A 337 -0.85 -7.25 8.71
CA THR A 337 -0.78 -6.36 9.88
C THR A 337 0.40 -6.68 10.79
N LEU A 338 0.68 -7.97 11.01
CA LEU A 338 1.85 -8.40 11.76
C LEU A 338 3.16 -8.01 11.07
N ASP A 339 3.26 -8.14 9.75
CA ASP A 339 4.46 -7.78 8.99
C ASP A 339 4.74 -6.28 9.03
N ILE A 340 3.70 -5.45 8.88
CA ILE A 340 3.81 -3.99 9.07
C ILE A 340 4.30 -3.67 10.48
N ILE A 341 3.70 -4.28 11.52
CA ILE A 341 4.08 -4.00 12.91
C ILE A 341 5.51 -4.48 13.17
N ALA A 342 5.91 -5.67 12.69
CA ALA A 342 7.25 -6.21 12.83
C ALA A 342 8.28 -5.29 12.16
N SER A 343 8.04 -4.88 10.92
CA SER A 343 8.92 -3.99 10.16
C SER A 343 9.07 -2.60 10.78
N LEU A 344 8.10 -2.13 11.57
CA LEU A 344 8.16 -0.84 12.26
C LEU A 344 8.59 -0.96 13.72
N SER A 345 8.66 -2.17 14.28
CA SER A 345 8.91 -2.39 15.71
C SER A 345 10.32 -2.02 16.16
N HIS A 346 11.26 -1.71 15.27
CA HIS A 346 12.57 -1.16 15.64
C HIS A 346 12.51 0.31 16.07
N TYR A 347 11.42 1.03 15.78
CA TYR A 347 11.22 2.41 16.26
C TYR A 347 10.71 2.42 17.70
N ASP A 348 11.39 3.16 18.59
CA ASP A 348 10.99 3.28 20.01
C ASP A 348 9.53 3.74 20.17
N HIS A 349 9.09 4.71 19.35
CA HIS A 349 7.71 5.21 19.33
C HIS A 349 6.67 4.10 19.09
N VAL A 350 6.98 3.16 18.20
CA VAL A 350 6.09 2.02 17.89
C VAL A 350 6.05 1.05 19.07
N GLN A 351 7.19 0.79 19.68
CA GLN A 351 7.28 -0.09 20.83
C GLN A 351 6.50 0.49 22.03
N GLU A 352 6.66 1.79 22.31
CA GLU A 352 5.92 2.51 23.34
C GLU A 352 4.41 2.49 23.08
N PHE A 353 3.99 2.70 21.83
CA PHE A 353 2.59 2.57 21.43
C PHE A 353 2.06 1.18 21.76
N LEU A 354 2.71 0.11 21.28
CA LEU A 354 2.25 -1.26 21.50
C LEU A 354 2.13 -1.59 22.99
N LEU A 355 3.09 -1.18 23.80
CA LEU A 355 3.06 -1.40 25.26
C LEU A 355 1.96 -0.59 25.96
N SER A 356 1.58 0.56 25.42
CA SER A 356 0.53 1.43 25.99
C SER A 356 -0.89 0.96 25.68
N TYR A 357 -1.06 0.13 24.65
CA TYR A 357 -2.36 -0.36 24.17
C TYR A 357 -2.50 -1.89 24.27
N ASP A 358 -1.91 -2.49 25.32
CA ASP A 358 -1.97 -3.94 25.62
C ASP A 358 -1.51 -4.85 24.46
N GLY A 359 -0.64 -4.34 23.58
CA GLY A 359 -0.13 -5.08 22.43
C GLY A 359 0.69 -6.30 22.82
N LEU A 360 1.38 -6.25 23.97
CA LEU A 360 2.15 -7.38 24.47
C LEU A 360 1.25 -8.56 24.85
N GLU A 361 0.18 -8.28 25.61
CA GLU A 361 -0.85 -9.24 26.01
C GLU A 361 -1.51 -9.87 24.79
N GLU A 362 -1.90 -9.05 23.80
CA GLU A 362 -2.56 -9.53 22.59
C GLU A 362 -1.65 -10.42 21.73
N LEU A 363 -0.38 -10.04 21.56
CA LEU A 363 0.60 -10.85 20.84
C LEU A 363 0.80 -12.23 21.49
N ILE A 364 0.96 -12.27 22.81
CA ILE A 364 1.15 -13.54 23.54
C ILE A 364 -0.12 -14.39 23.51
N SER A 365 -1.30 -13.77 23.69
CA SER A 365 -2.59 -14.44 23.60
C SER A 365 -2.81 -15.08 22.22
N LEU A 366 -2.49 -14.35 21.16
CA LEU A 366 -2.60 -14.86 19.80
C LEU A 366 -1.55 -15.95 19.52
N LEU A 367 -0.29 -15.76 19.93
CA LEU A 367 0.75 -16.79 19.78
C LEU A 367 0.34 -18.09 20.45
N LYS A 368 -0.27 -18.03 21.64
CA LYS A 368 -0.82 -19.19 22.33
C LYS A 368 -1.89 -19.89 21.50
N SER A 369 -2.87 -19.14 20.98
CA SER A 369 -3.94 -19.69 20.16
C SER A 369 -3.41 -20.36 18.89
N LEU A 370 -2.44 -19.74 18.20
CA LEU A 370 -1.78 -20.34 17.05
C LEU A 370 -0.99 -21.61 17.44
N GLN A 371 -0.25 -21.57 18.55
CA GLN A 371 0.51 -22.73 19.05
C GLN A 371 -0.39 -23.93 19.37
N GLU A 372 -1.60 -23.71 19.87
CA GLU A 372 -2.54 -24.78 20.22
C GLU A 372 -3.25 -25.40 19.01
N ASN A 373 -3.44 -24.64 17.93
CA ASN A 373 -4.31 -25.04 16.81
C ASN A 373 -3.57 -25.35 15.49
N LEU A 374 -2.31 -24.92 15.36
CA LEU A 374 -1.52 -25.13 14.15
C LEU A 374 -0.69 -26.41 14.22
N ILE A 375 -0.47 -27.01 13.06
CA ILE A 375 0.49 -28.10 12.89
C ILE A 375 1.86 -27.55 12.47
N ARG A 376 2.93 -28.21 12.92
CA ARG A 376 4.28 -27.96 12.42
C ARG A 376 4.56 -28.79 11.20
N VAL A 377 5.16 -28.19 10.19
CA VAL A 377 5.50 -28.86 8.93
C VAL A 377 7.02 -28.84 8.77
N ASN A 378 7.64 -29.99 8.51
CA ASN A 378 9.07 -30.08 8.20
C ASN A 378 9.26 -30.78 6.87
N ILE A 379 9.82 -30.09 5.88
CA ILE A 379 10.00 -30.51 4.50
C ILE A 379 11.49 -30.82 4.30
N HIS A 380 11.82 -32.11 4.27
CA HIS A 380 13.17 -32.55 3.96
C HIS A 380 13.36 -32.55 2.44
N LYS A 381 14.38 -31.84 1.96
CA LYS A 381 14.72 -31.76 0.53
C LYS A 381 15.98 -32.61 0.23
N ASN A 382 16.01 -33.18 -0.96
CA ASN A 382 17.19 -33.80 -1.55
C ASN A 382 18.22 -32.72 -1.95
N VAL A 383 19.44 -33.16 -2.32
CA VAL A 383 20.54 -32.28 -2.76
C VAL A 383 20.16 -31.44 -3.99
N ASP A 384 19.26 -31.95 -4.84
CA ASP A 384 18.72 -31.26 -6.02
C ASP A 384 17.55 -30.31 -5.71
N GLY A 385 17.19 -30.15 -4.43
CA GLY A 385 16.07 -29.32 -3.98
C GLY A 385 14.70 -29.99 -4.04
N SER A 386 14.59 -31.22 -4.58
CA SER A 386 13.32 -31.96 -4.63
C SER A 386 12.90 -32.44 -3.24
N VAL A 387 11.61 -32.37 -2.89
CA VAL A 387 11.13 -32.83 -1.58
C VAL A 387 11.26 -34.35 -1.45
N LYS A 388 12.00 -34.80 -0.43
CA LYS A 388 12.26 -36.19 -0.06
C LYS A 388 11.19 -36.74 0.88
N SER A 389 10.93 -36.05 1.98
CA SER A 389 9.92 -36.42 2.99
C SER A 389 9.31 -35.16 3.60
N THR A 390 8.10 -35.31 4.17
CA THR A 390 7.45 -34.25 4.95
C THR A 390 7.03 -34.85 6.28
N ASN A 391 7.58 -34.32 7.38
CA ASN A 391 7.22 -34.72 8.73
C ASN A 391 6.30 -33.67 9.33
N ILE A 392 5.11 -34.09 9.76
CA ILE A 392 4.08 -33.18 10.28
C ILE A 392 3.78 -33.57 11.72
N THR A 393 3.92 -32.60 12.63
CA THR A 393 3.78 -32.81 14.07
C THR A 393 2.88 -31.77 14.71
N THR A 394 2.32 -32.10 15.88
CA THR A 394 1.63 -31.14 16.75
C THR A 394 2.63 -30.20 17.43
N SER A 395 2.13 -29.22 18.18
CA SER A 395 2.96 -28.38 19.06
C SER A 395 3.69 -29.14 20.17
N SER A 396 3.21 -30.32 20.57
CA SER A 396 3.91 -31.25 21.48
C SER A 396 5.01 -32.09 20.81
N GLY A 397 5.13 -32.03 19.47
CA GLY A 397 6.08 -32.84 18.71
C GLY A 397 5.57 -34.25 18.39
N GLU A 398 4.28 -34.52 18.59
CA GLU A 398 3.65 -35.80 18.27
C GLU A 398 3.29 -35.83 16.78
N LYS A 399 3.50 -36.98 16.13
CA LYS A 399 3.19 -37.14 14.70
C LYS A 399 1.68 -37.04 14.47
N VAL A 400 1.27 -36.19 13.52
CA VAL A 400 -0.14 -36.05 13.13
C VAL A 400 -0.51 -37.19 12.18
N THR A 401 -1.47 -38.01 12.58
CA THR A 401 -1.99 -39.12 11.77
C THR A 401 -3.38 -38.87 11.19
N ASP A 402 -4.07 -37.82 11.64
CA ASP A 402 -5.38 -37.45 11.13
C ASP A 402 -5.28 -36.93 9.70
N GLN A 403 -5.69 -37.75 8.74
CA GLN A 403 -5.60 -37.45 7.32
C GLN A 403 -6.53 -36.29 6.91
N SER A 404 -7.64 -36.07 7.63
CA SER A 404 -8.54 -34.95 7.38
C SER A 404 -7.83 -33.63 7.73
N LEU A 405 -7.27 -33.55 8.94
CA LEU A 405 -6.51 -32.37 9.39
C LEU A 405 -5.32 -32.06 8.47
N LEU A 406 -4.58 -33.10 8.07
CA LEU A 406 -3.45 -32.94 7.16
C LEU A 406 -3.86 -32.34 5.80
N ASN A 407 -4.95 -32.84 5.21
CA ASN A 407 -5.44 -32.34 3.93
C ASN A 407 -6.00 -30.91 4.03
N MET A 408 -6.48 -30.51 5.20
CA MET A 408 -6.99 -29.15 5.43
C MET A 408 -5.89 -28.13 5.62
N ARG A 409 -4.70 -28.53 6.13
CA ARG A 409 -3.59 -27.62 6.47
C ARG A 409 -2.43 -27.65 5.47
N TYR A 410 -2.27 -28.72 4.70
CA TYR A 410 -1.15 -28.89 3.76
C TYR A 410 -1.60 -29.57 2.46
N ASP A 411 -1.38 -28.89 1.34
CA ASP A 411 -1.61 -29.47 0.02
C ASP A 411 -0.39 -30.27 -0.44
N ARG A 412 -0.53 -31.60 -0.41
CA ARG A 412 0.53 -32.54 -0.82
C ARG A 412 0.86 -32.48 -2.32
N SER A 413 -0.08 -32.03 -3.15
CA SER A 413 0.09 -31.99 -4.61
C SER A 413 0.96 -30.81 -5.03
N SER A 414 0.64 -29.61 -4.52
CA SER A 414 1.43 -28.40 -4.76
C SER A 414 2.59 -28.22 -3.77
N LYS A 415 2.66 -29.06 -2.72
CA LYS A 415 3.64 -28.97 -1.61
C LYS A 415 3.58 -27.62 -0.91
N LYS A 416 2.38 -27.04 -0.80
CA LYS A 416 2.14 -25.74 -0.17
C LYS A 416 1.41 -25.90 1.14
N ILE A 417 1.81 -25.10 2.11
CA ILE A 417 1.10 -24.94 3.37
C ILE A 417 -0.09 -24.01 3.11
N LEU A 418 -1.26 -24.42 3.58
CA LEU A 418 -2.52 -23.72 3.28
C LEU A 418 -2.76 -22.57 4.27
N PRO A 419 -3.55 -21.54 3.89
CA PRO A 419 -3.85 -20.40 4.78
C PRO A 419 -4.54 -20.80 6.09
N THR A 420 -5.22 -21.94 6.10
CA THR A 420 -5.75 -22.57 7.31
C THR A 420 -4.67 -22.87 8.34
N ASN A 421 -3.41 -23.08 7.96
CA ASN A 421 -2.31 -23.26 8.90
C ASN A 421 -1.59 -21.95 9.27
N PHE A 422 -2.11 -20.80 8.85
CA PHE A 422 -1.59 -19.46 9.16
C PHE A 422 -0.06 -19.35 9.08
N PRO A 423 0.54 -19.65 7.91
CA PRO A 423 1.99 -19.58 7.74
C PRO A 423 2.54 -18.19 8.08
N GLU A 424 3.78 -18.16 8.56
CA GLU A 424 4.59 -16.98 8.95
C GLU A 424 4.08 -16.15 10.15
N CYS A 425 2.84 -16.34 10.58
CA CYS A 425 2.23 -15.53 11.63
C CYS A 425 2.94 -15.68 13.00
N LYS A 426 3.36 -16.90 13.38
CA LYS A 426 4.09 -17.10 14.64
C LYS A 426 5.46 -16.43 14.59
N SER A 427 6.14 -16.56 13.44
CA SER A 427 7.46 -15.96 13.21
C SER A 427 7.44 -14.44 13.40
N LEU A 428 6.43 -13.75 12.82
CA LEU A 428 6.26 -12.30 12.94
C LEU A 428 5.94 -11.88 14.37
N ILE A 429 5.08 -12.62 15.08
CA ILE A 429 4.78 -12.33 16.49
C ILE A 429 6.05 -12.41 17.34
N ILE A 430 6.86 -13.47 17.17
CA ILE A 430 8.10 -13.65 17.92
C ILE A 430 9.12 -12.55 17.62
N GLU A 431 9.19 -12.08 16.38
CA GLU A 431 10.01 -10.94 15.98
C GLU A 431 9.59 -9.65 16.69
N ILE A 432 8.29 -9.34 16.73
CA ILE A 432 7.77 -8.18 17.46
C ILE A 432 8.08 -8.29 18.96
N LEU A 433 7.83 -9.46 19.57
CA LEU A 433 8.15 -9.71 20.97
C LEU A 433 9.64 -9.50 21.27
N SER A 434 10.52 -9.95 20.36
CA SER A 434 11.97 -9.74 20.47
C SER A 434 12.32 -8.25 20.54
N MET A 435 11.74 -7.44 19.65
CA MET A 435 11.96 -5.99 19.64
C MET A 435 11.43 -5.30 20.90
N LEU A 436 10.24 -5.68 21.37
CA LEU A 436 9.66 -5.12 22.60
C LEU A 436 10.48 -5.45 23.85
N THR A 437 11.16 -6.60 23.86
CA THR A 437 11.88 -7.14 25.01
C THR A 437 13.28 -6.53 25.18
N HIS A 438 13.93 -6.16 24.07
CA HIS A 438 15.34 -5.78 24.06
C HIS A 438 15.63 -4.64 25.05
N LYS A 439 16.50 -4.93 26.05
CA LYS A 439 16.91 -4.02 27.13
C LYS A 439 15.76 -3.49 28.01
N ARG A 440 14.65 -4.23 28.17
CA ARG A 440 13.49 -3.83 29.00
C ARG A 440 13.06 -4.92 29.98
N THR A 441 13.60 -4.87 31.20
CA THR A 441 13.33 -5.88 32.25
C THR A 441 11.86 -6.01 32.63
N ASN A 442 11.13 -4.90 32.69
CA ASN A 442 9.69 -4.92 32.94
C ASN A 442 8.92 -5.72 31.87
N VAL A 443 9.29 -5.59 30.60
CA VAL A 443 8.69 -6.35 29.49
C VAL A 443 9.08 -7.82 29.57
N GLN A 444 10.36 -8.11 29.82
CA GLN A 444 10.87 -9.49 30.02
C GLN A 444 10.09 -10.23 31.12
N ASP A 445 9.87 -9.56 32.27
CA ASP A 445 9.12 -10.13 33.39
C ASP A 445 7.65 -10.34 33.05
N LYS A 446 7.05 -9.37 32.37
CA LYS A 446 5.65 -9.45 31.94
C LYS A 446 5.43 -10.60 30.96
N ILE A 447 6.35 -10.82 30.02
CA ILE A 447 6.31 -11.97 29.11
C ILE A 447 6.35 -13.30 29.89
N ARG A 448 7.23 -13.42 30.90
CA ARG A 448 7.25 -14.61 31.77
C ARG A 448 5.95 -14.78 32.55
N GLN A 449 5.39 -13.71 33.10
CA GLN A 449 4.12 -13.75 33.85
C GLN A 449 2.92 -14.15 32.98
N LEU A 450 2.96 -13.83 31.69
CA LEU A 450 1.94 -14.20 30.71
C LEU A 450 2.19 -15.57 30.06
N HIS A 451 3.14 -16.36 30.57
CA HIS A 451 3.58 -17.64 29.99
C HIS A 451 4.12 -17.55 28.55
N GLY A 452 4.53 -16.34 28.13
CA GLY A 452 5.08 -16.11 26.80
C GLY A 452 6.49 -16.69 26.64
N LEU A 453 7.27 -16.79 27.73
CA LEU A 453 8.63 -17.35 27.69
C LEU A 453 8.61 -18.84 27.27
N GLU A 454 7.69 -19.64 27.81
CA GLU A 454 7.48 -21.04 27.44
C GLU A 454 7.01 -21.18 25.99
N LEU A 455 6.15 -20.27 25.51
CA LEU A 455 5.67 -20.25 24.13
C LEU A 455 6.81 -19.99 23.13
N VAL A 456 7.68 -19.02 23.41
CA VAL A 456 8.85 -18.75 22.56
C VAL A 456 9.81 -19.95 22.58
N LEU A 457 10.07 -20.55 23.75
CA LEU A 457 10.90 -21.77 23.85
C LEU A 457 10.34 -22.92 23.00
N SER A 458 9.02 -23.10 22.99
CA SER A 458 8.36 -24.16 22.21
C SER A 458 8.48 -23.99 20.68
N ASN A 459 8.92 -22.81 20.21
CA ASN A 459 9.16 -22.50 18.81
C ASN A 459 10.66 -22.48 18.44
N CYS A 460 11.56 -22.90 19.34
CA CYS A 460 12.99 -23.12 19.07
C CYS A 460 13.26 -24.42 18.29
N VAL A 461 12.40 -24.75 17.32
CA VAL A 461 12.45 -25.94 16.47
C VAL A 461 12.22 -25.53 15.02
N ILE A 462 12.64 -26.38 14.07
CA ILE A 462 12.37 -26.15 12.66
C ILE A 462 10.87 -26.33 12.40
N ASP A 463 10.31 -25.41 11.62
CA ASP A 463 8.92 -25.41 11.17
C ASP A 463 8.85 -24.63 9.85
N ASP A 464 8.71 -25.32 8.71
CA ASP A 464 8.55 -24.70 7.38
C ASP A 464 7.22 -23.94 7.25
N ASN A 465 6.28 -24.08 8.18
CA ASN A 465 5.14 -23.17 8.29
C ASN A 465 5.57 -21.73 8.60
N ASP A 466 6.67 -21.59 9.34
CA ASP A 466 7.20 -20.32 9.78
C ASP A 466 8.72 -20.30 9.53
N PRO A 467 9.14 -20.00 8.29
CA PRO A 467 10.56 -19.90 7.97
C PRO A 467 11.31 -19.00 8.97
N PHE A 468 12.48 -19.47 9.40
CA PHE A 468 13.34 -18.82 10.40
C PHE A 468 12.77 -18.71 11.83
N ILE A 469 11.65 -19.37 12.15
CA ILE A 469 11.06 -19.29 13.50
C ILE A 469 12.04 -19.76 14.58
N LYS A 470 12.85 -20.78 14.29
CA LYS A 470 13.87 -21.29 15.21
C LYS A 470 14.87 -20.20 15.56
N GLU A 471 15.45 -19.56 14.56
CA GLU A 471 16.46 -18.51 14.72
C GLU A 471 15.88 -17.28 15.41
N ARG A 472 14.69 -16.84 14.99
CA ARG A 472 13.97 -15.71 15.61
C ARG A 472 13.61 -15.99 17.06
N SER A 473 13.18 -17.22 17.37
CA SER A 473 12.91 -17.64 18.75
C SER A 473 14.19 -17.63 19.60
N ILE A 474 15.31 -18.14 19.08
CA ILE A 474 16.60 -18.11 19.79
C ILE A 474 17.03 -16.67 20.10
N VAL A 475 16.86 -15.74 19.16
CA VAL A 475 17.15 -14.31 19.37
C VAL A 475 16.23 -13.72 20.45
N CYS A 476 14.93 -14.01 20.38
CA CYS A 476 13.96 -13.56 21.37
C CYS A 476 14.30 -14.09 22.78
N ILE A 477 14.65 -15.38 22.90
CA ILE A 477 15.11 -15.97 24.17
C ILE A 477 16.37 -15.27 24.69
N LYS A 478 17.35 -14.98 23.82
CA LYS A 478 18.54 -14.24 24.23
C LYS A 478 18.15 -12.91 24.88
N PHE A 479 17.23 -12.15 24.29
CA PHE A 479 16.76 -10.89 24.87
C PHE A 479 15.91 -11.08 26.13
N LEU A 480 15.11 -12.15 26.21
CA LEU A 480 14.33 -12.47 27.40
C LEU A 480 15.18 -12.82 28.62
N LEU A 481 16.35 -13.43 28.40
CA LEU A 481 17.27 -13.86 29.46
C LEU A 481 18.35 -12.83 29.77
N GLN A 482 18.59 -11.88 28.87
CA GLN A 482 19.65 -10.89 29.01
C GLN A 482 19.40 -10.04 30.26
N ASP A 483 20.37 -10.11 31.19
CA ASP A 483 20.37 -9.35 32.44
C ASP A 483 19.11 -9.54 33.31
N ASN A 484 18.43 -10.69 33.18
CA ASN A 484 17.22 -11.04 33.93
C ASN A 484 17.38 -12.39 34.66
N LYS A 485 17.62 -12.32 35.97
CA LYS A 485 17.92 -13.51 36.78
C LYS A 485 16.69 -14.39 36.97
N GLU A 486 15.52 -13.78 37.14
CA GLU A 486 14.25 -14.45 37.33
C GLU A 486 13.86 -15.31 36.11
N ASN A 487 14.07 -14.78 34.91
CA ASN A 487 13.85 -15.52 33.67
C ASN A 487 14.90 -16.64 33.49
N GLN A 488 16.17 -16.38 33.81
CA GLN A 488 17.22 -17.42 33.79
C GLN A 488 16.90 -18.57 34.75
N ASP A 489 16.49 -18.24 35.97
CA ASP A 489 16.13 -19.21 36.99
C ASP A 489 14.86 -19.98 36.63
N PHE A 490 13.93 -19.35 35.94
CA PHE A 490 12.75 -20.01 35.38
C PHE A 490 13.16 -21.07 34.34
N VAL A 491 14.01 -20.70 33.37
CA VAL A 491 14.47 -21.64 32.33
C VAL A 491 15.32 -22.76 32.92
N ALA A 492 16.17 -22.47 33.91
CA ALA A 492 16.99 -23.48 34.58
C ALA A 492 16.18 -24.57 35.31
N LYS A 493 14.92 -24.28 35.66
CA LYS A 493 13.99 -25.23 36.28
C LYS A 493 13.20 -26.06 35.26
N LEU A 494 13.30 -25.76 33.97
CA LEU A 494 12.61 -26.53 32.93
C LEU A 494 13.34 -27.85 32.69
N GLU A 495 12.62 -28.96 32.88
CA GLU A 495 13.14 -30.29 32.57
C GLU A 495 13.07 -30.58 31.07
N ALA A 496 14.15 -31.13 30.51
CA ALA A 496 14.17 -31.61 29.14
C ALA A 496 13.24 -32.83 29.00
N LYS A 497 12.11 -32.71 28.29
CA LYS A 497 11.12 -33.78 28.19
C LYS A 497 11.58 -34.94 27.30
N LYS A 498 11.98 -34.67 26.04
CA LYS A 498 12.44 -35.69 25.07
C LYS A 498 13.37 -35.06 24.00
N PRO A 499 14.44 -35.74 23.55
CA PRO A 499 15.19 -35.31 22.37
C PRO A 499 14.35 -35.45 21.11
N VAL A 500 14.33 -34.42 20.27
CA VAL A 500 13.82 -34.52 18.89
C VAL A 500 14.90 -35.22 18.06
N GLN A 501 14.61 -36.44 17.60
CA GLN A 501 15.51 -37.17 16.71
C GLN A 501 15.44 -36.53 15.32
N ASP A 502 16.57 -36.06 14.80
CA ASP A 502 16.68 -35.50 13.46
C ASP A 502 16.87 -36.63 12.43
N GLU A 503 16.06 -36.67 11.38
CA GLU A 503 16.14 -37.69 10.31
C GLU A 503 17.52 -37.69 9.65
N ILE A 504 18.16 -36.53 9.48
CA ILE A 504 19.49 -36.40 8.86
C ILE A 504 20.55 -37.03 9.77
N ILE A 505 20.45 -36.79 11.08
CA ILE A 505 21.38 -37.35 12.08
C ILE A 505 21.20 -38.88 12.16
N SER A 506 19.96 -39.34 12.13
CA SER A 506 19.60 -40.75 12.07
C SER A 506 20.10 -41.44 10.80
N GLU A 507 19.98 -40.78 9.63
CA GLU A 507 20.53 -41.25 8.35
C GLU A 507 22.05 -41.26 8.31
N ALA A 508 22.69 -40.31 9.00
CA ALA A 508 24.14 -40.28 9.21
C ALA A 508 24.62 -41.36 10.20
N GLY A 509 23.72 -42.19 10.74
CA GLY A 509 24.05 -43.30 11.64
C GLY A 509 24.25 -42.88 13.09
N PHE A 510 23.67 -41.76 13.53
CA PHE A 510 23.74 -41.28 14.90
C PHE A 510 22.34 -41.12 15.52
N GLU A 511 22.27 -41.22 16.85
CA GLU A 511 21.09 -40.92 17.67
C GLU A 511 21.45 -39.81 18.65
N ILE A 512 20.50 -38.90 18.91
CA ILE A 512 20.68 -37.84 19.89
C ILE A 512 20.31 -38.38 21.28
N LYS A 513 21.26 -38.32 22.23
CA LYS A 513 21.02 -38.57 23.66
C LYS A 513 21.20 -37.31 24.48
N ILE A 514 20.27 -37.10 25.41
CA ILE A 514 20.37 -36.07 26.45
C ILE A 514 21.00 -36.75 27.68
N GLY A 515 22.15 -36.23 28.12
CA GLY A 515 22.79 -36.65 29.37
C GLY A 515 22.07 -36.09 30.60
N ASP A 516 22.41 -36.61 31.78
CA ASP A 516 21.72 -36.31 33.05
C ASP A 516 21.75 -34.82 33.45
N THR A 517 22.62 -34.02 32.82
CA THR A 517 22.76 -32.57 33.01
C THR A 517 22.09 -31.72 31.93
N GLY A 518 21.35 -32.35 31.00
CA GLY A 518 20.77 -31.68 29.83
C GLY A 518 21.73 -31.52 28.65
N SER A 519 22.98 -32.02 28.74
CA SER A 519 23.95 -31.97 27.65
C SER A 519 23.53 -32.87 26.48
N VAL A 520 23.49 -32.32 25.27
CA VAL A 520 23.15 -33.06 24.04
C VAL A 520 24.40 -33.74 23.47
N SER A 521 24.32 -35.04 23.20
CA SER A 521 25.41 -35.85 22.65
C SER A 521 24.92 -36.72 21.49
N LEU A 522 25.82 -37.00 20.54
CA LEU A 522 25.56 -37.91 19.41
C LEU A 522 26.15 -39.28 19.75
N LYS A 523 25.34 -40.34 19.74
CA LYS A 523 25.80 -41.73 19.86
C LYS A 523 25.62 -42.43 18.50
N ALA A 524 26.55 -43.27 18.08
CA ALA A 524 26.34 -44.09 16.88
C ALA A 524 25.15 -45.04 17.08
N LYS A 525 24.28 -45.13 16.09
CA LYS A 525 23.14 -46.06 16.07
C LYS A 525 23.67 -47.49 16.07
N GLU A 526 23.20 -48.32 17.01
CA GLU A 526 23.57 -49.74 17.03
C GLU A 526 23.08 -50.41 15.74
N ARG A 527 24.01 -51.01 14.98
CA ARG A 527 23.66 -51.85 13.83
C ARG A 527 22.89 -53.05 14.38
N ILE A 528 21.61 -53.11 14.05
CA ILE A 528 20.83 -54.33 14.21
C ILE A 528 21.34 -55.27 13.10
N GLU A 529 22.07 -56.32 13.50
CA GLU A 529 22.49 -57.42 12.61
C GLU A 529 21.30 -58.25 12.12
#